data_AF-A0A7C2LLH8-F1
#
_entry.id   AF-A0A7C2LLH8-F1
#
_cell.length_a   1.000
_cell.length_b   1.000
_cell.length_c   1.000
_cell.angle_alpha   90.00
_cell.angle_beta   90.00
_cell.angle_gamma   90.00
#
_symmetry.space_group_name_H-M   'P 1'
#
loop_
_entity.id
_entity.type
_entity.pdbx_description
1 polymer ?
#
loop_
_entity_poly.entity_id
_entity_poly.type
_entity_poly.pdbx_seq_one_letter_code
_entity_poly.pdbx_strand_id
1 'polypeptide(L)'
;ADGSVDLIITDPPYGIEGHSLHKHYHRKEEFVLDGYIEIPREEYAEFSRQWIEQAARILRPGGSIYVVSGYTNLLDILSALRDAGLRKTNHLIWKYNFGVYTKNKYVSSHYHILFYVKPGATPTFNTYCRYGAHERAEDGRAANYADREDVWIINREYKPGRAKNKNELPRELLKKLIQYSSQEGDWVCDLFLGSFSTAKVAVGLNRRAIGFEKSKGAYEHQIREMEKVKPGELLPTLRTPVHKTLANQGKAWSEDERKELLERYNALLPSCKTKKKTIQQLTEEFGRGYFSILNVLDRSL
;
A
#
# COMPACT_ATOMS: atom_id res chain seq x y z
N ALA A 1 4.91 -1.45 23.78
CA ALA A 1 4.89 -2.87 24.16
C ALA A 1 5.30 -3.70 22.95
N ASP A 2 5.70 -4.96 23.14
CA ASP A 2 6.03 -5.86 22.04
C ASP A 2 4.74 -6.34 21.36
N GLY A 3 4.80 -6.57 20.04
CA GLY A 3 3.65 -7.09 19.29
C GLY A 3 2.36 -6.27 19.39
N SER A 4 2.46 -4.94 19.58
CA SER A 4 1.32 -4.06 19.83
C SER A 4 0.89 -3.21 18.62
N VAL A 5 1.62 -3.27 17.51
CA VAL A 5 1.37 -2.49 16.29
C VAL A 5 0.91 -3.40 15.16
N ASP A 6 -0.14 -3.01 14.44
CA ASP A 6 -0.71 -3.74 13.30
C ASP A 6 0.02 -3.45 12.00
N LEU A 7 0.33 -2.18 11.77
CA LEU A 7 0.88 -1.67 10.52
C LEU A 7 1.96 -0.63 10.77
N ILE A 8 3.12 -0.77 10.15
CA ILE A 8 4.14 0.28 10.09
C ILE A 8 4.20 0.84 8.67
N ILE A 9 4.13 2.15 8.51
CA ILE A 9 4.44 2.85 7.25
C ILE A 9 5.45 3.92 7.60
N THR A 10 6.63 3.87 6.99
CA THR A 10 7.70 4.78 7.38
C THR A 10 8.61 5.14 6.22
N ASP A 11 9.13 6.38 6.26
CA ASP A 11 10.01 6.98 5.27
C ASP A 11 11.30 7.46 5.97
N PRO A 12 12.27 6.55 6.22
CA PRO A 12 13.51 6.90 6.90
C PRO A 12 14.32 7.95 6.12
N PRO A 13 15.24 8.68 6.79
CA PRO A 13 16.29 9.42 6.10
C PRO A 13 17.01 8.51 5.10
N TYR A 14 17.48 9.05 3.98
CA TYR A 14 18.09 8.22 2.92
C TYR A 14 19.60 8.09 3.01
N GLY A 15 20.26 8.77 3.93
CA GLY A 15 21.71 8.70 4.13
C GLY A 15 22.47 9.24 2.92
N ILE A 16 21.96 10.32 2.32
CA ILE A 16 22.59 10.99 1.19
C ILE A 16 23.46 12.12 1.76
N GLU A 17 24.76 12.13 1.42
CA GLU A 17 25.67 13.21 1.83
C GLU A 17 25.11 14.59 1.43
N GLY A 18 24.53 15.28 2.40
CA GLY A 18 23.69 16.47 2.23
C GLY A 18 24.43 17.74 1.78
N HIS A 19 25.72 17.68 1.48
CA HIS A 19 26.52 18.88 1.18
C HIS A 19 26.20 19.55 -0.17
N SER A 20 25.41 18.94 -1.06
CA SER A 20 25.13 19.52 -2.39
C SER A 20 23.65 19.67 -2.78
N LEU A 21 22.72 18.98 -2.11
CA LEU A 21 21.28 18.98 -2.46
C LEU A 21 20.50 20.17 -1.89
N HIS A 22 21.05 20.88 -0.90
CA HIS A 22 20.47 22.14 -0.40
C HIS A 22 20.80 23.33 -1.32
N LYS A 23 21.93 23.32 -2.04
CA LYS A 23 22.33 24.44 -2.91
C LYS A 23 21.73 24.43 -4.33
N HIS A 24 21.15 23.32 -4.79
CA HIS A 24 20.66 23.19 -6.18
C HIS A 24 19.17 23.46 -6.36
N TYR A 25 18.44 23.84 -5.32
CA TYR A 25 17.06 24.28 -5.44
C TYR A 25 17.00 25.80 -5.24
N HIS A 26 16.94 26.56 -6.34
CA HIS A 26 16.50 27.97 -6.34
C HIS A 26 15.06 28.06 -5.81
N ARG A 27 14.86 27.96 -4.50
CA ARG A 27 13.56 28.08 -3.84
C ARG A 27 13.72 28.93 -2.59
N LYS A 28 12.84 29.92 -2.45
CA LYS A 28 12.77 30.82 -1.30
C LYS A 28 12.74 30.00 0.01
N GLU A 29 13.76 30.18 0.83
CA GLU A 29 14.01 29.42 2.07
C GLU A 29 12.97 29.70 3.17
N GLU A 30 12.19 30.78 3.06
CA GLU A 30 11.18 31.21 4.04
C GLU A 30 10.03 30.21 4.31
N PHE A 31 9.85 29.18 3.47
CA PHE A 31 8.74 28.21 3.60
C PHE A 31 9.19 26.77 3.88
N VAL A 32 10.48 26.52 4.16
CA VAL A 32 10.98 25.18 4.49
C VAL A 32 11.15 25.09 5.99
N LEU A 33 10.40 24.19 6.64
CA LEU A 33 10.63 23.87 8.05
C LEU A 33 11.98 23.17 8.16
N ASP A 34 12.91 23.81 8.88
CA ASP A 34 14.23 23.26 9.18
C ASP A 34 14.06 22.06 10.13
N GLY A 35 14.66 20.91 9.83
CA GLY A 35 14.47 19.71 10.67
C GLY A 35 14.74 18.36 10.05
N TYR A 36 15.13 18.28 8.78
CA TYR A 36 15.55 17.01 8.20
C TYR A 36 16.96 16.66 8.66
N ILE A 37 17.10 15.56 9.39
CA ILE A 37 18.37 15.08 9.94
C ILE A 37 18.83 13.90 9.08
N GLU A 38 19.90 14.10 8.30
CA GLU A 38 20.53 13.02 7.54
C GLU A 38 21.42 12.16 8.42
N ILE A 39 21.59 10.90 8.00
CA ILE A 39 22.49 9.93 8.61
C ILE A 39 23.73 9.79 7.71
N PRO A 40 24.96 9.88 8.26
CA PRO A 40 26.16 9.60 7.48
C PRO A 40 26.10 8.22 6.82
N ARG A 41 26.64 8.10 5.60
CA ARG A 41 26.53 6.86 4.83
C ARG A 41 27.17 5.67 5.54
N GLU A 42 28.26 5.92 6.25
CA GLU A 42 29.03 4.93 7.00
C GLU A 42 28.25 4.39 8.21
N GLU A 43 27.35 5.21 8.77
CA GLU A 43 26.51 4.86 9.91
C GLU A 43 25.16 4.26 9.49
N TYR A 44 24.80 4.38 8.21
CA TYR A 44 23.47 4.06 7.70
C TYR A 44 23.06 2.60 7.89
N ALA A 45 24.02 1.68 7.75
CA ALA A 45 23.78 0.25 7.94
C ALA A 45 23.37 -0.08 9.39
N GLU A 46 24.14 0.41 10.35
CA GLU A 46 23.86 0.17 11.78
C GLU A 46 22.61 0.93 12.23
N PHE A 47 22.42 2.17 11.78
CA PHE A 47 21.18 2.91 11.98
C PHE A 47 19.97 2.11 11.49
N SER A 48 20.04 1.60 10.26
CA SER A 48 18.96 0.82 9.65
C SER A 48 18.66 -0.46 10.43
N ARG A 49 19.71 -1.18 10.85
CA ARG A 49 19.60 -2.37 11.68
C ARG A 49 18.85 -2.08 12.99
N GLN A 50 19.24 -1.02 13.71
CA GLN A 50 18.67 -0.70 15.01
C GLN A 50 17.18 -0.36 14.94
N TRP A 51 16.77 0.53 14.04
CA TRP A 51 15.35 0.91 13.99
C TRP A 51 14.48 -0.20 13.42
N ILE A 52 14.96 -0.99 12.45
CA ILE A 52 14.22 -2.13 11.88
C ILE A 52 14.05 -3.26 12.91
N GLU A 53 15.06 -3.50 13.76
CA GLU A 53 14.94 -4.44 14.89
C GLU A 53 13.80 -4.02 15.84
N GLN A 54 13.71 -2.72 16.16
CA GLN A 54 12.61 -2.20 16.98
C GLN A 54 11.26 -2.29 16.25
N ALA A 55 11.23 -2.00 14.94
CA ALA A 55 10.04 -2.16 14.12
C ALA A 55 9.53 -3.60 14.16
N ALA A 56 10.41 -4.58 13.97
CA ALA A 56 10.08 -6.00 14.04
C ALA A 56 9.61 -6.42 15.44
N ARG A 57 10.22 -5.87 16.52
CA ARG A 57 9.79 -6.15 17.90
C ARG A 57 8.36 -5.70 18.17
N ILE A 58 8.01 -4.46 17.83
CA ILE A 58 6.69 -3.89 18.13
C ILE A 58 5.57 -4.39 17.21
N LEU A 59 5.90 -4.83 15.99
CA LEU A 59 4.91 -5.35 15.06
C LEU A 59 4.32 -6.66 15.60
N ARG A 60 3.00 -6.84 15.57
CA ARG A 60 2.37 -8.10 15.96
C ARG A 60 2.62 -9.20 14.93
N PRO A 61 2.52 -10.50 15.28
CA PRO A 61 2.48 -11.57 14.27
C PRO A 61 1.37 -11.30 13.23
N GLY A 62 1.70 -11.44 11.95
CA GLY A 62 0.81 -11.07 10.83
C GLY A 62 0.66 -9.56 10.59
N GLY A 63 1.30 -8.71 11.40
CA GLY A 63 1.42 -7.29 11.13
C GLY A 63 2.34 -7.02 9.94
N SER A 64 2.15 -5.87 9.31
CA SER A 64 2.80 -5.48 8.06
C SER A 64 3.67 -4.25 8.22
N ILE A 65 4.76 -4.15 7.46
CA ILE A 65 5.60 -2.95 7.37
C ILE A 65 5.80 -2.55 5.90
N TYR A 66 5.68 -1.25 5.67
CA TYR A 66 6.07 -0.57 4.43
C TYR A 66 7.21 0.39 4.72
N VAL A 67 8.36 0.18 4.07
CA VAL A 67 9.51 1.08 4.13
C VAL A 67 9.67 1.77 2.79
N VAL A 68 9.48 3.09 2.76
CA VAL A 68 9.79 3.90 1.57
C VAL A 68 11.30 4.10 1.51
N SER A 69 11.91 3.82 0.36
CA SER A 69 13.36 3.93 0.19
C SER A 69 13.73 4.41 -1.20
N GLY A 70 14.75 5.26 -1.26
CA GLY A 70 15.54 5.45 -2.48
C GLY A 70 16.40 4.22 -2.78
N TYR A 71 17.18 4.30 -3.86
CA TYR A 71 18.08 3.22 -4.28
C TYR A 71 19.50 3.33 -3.67
N THR A 72 19.88 4.48 -3.11
CA THR A 72 21.27 4.79 -2.67
C THR A 72 21.81 3.80 -1.63
N ASN A 73 21.06 3.58 -0.55
CA ASN A 73 21.43 2.70 0.56
C ASN A 73 20.38 1.56 0.72
N LEU A 74 19.80 1.13 -0.41
CA LEU A 74 18.73 0.14 -0.42
C LEU A 74 19.19 -1.22 0.14
N LEU A 75 20.45 -1.60 -0.11
CA LEU A 75 21.02 -2.86 0.36
C LEU A 75 21.00 -2.97 1.89
N ASP A 76 21.28 -1.86 2.59
CA ASP A 76 21.32 -1.83 4.05
C ASP A 76 19.94 -2.06 4.66
N ILE A 77 18.91 -1.41 4.09
CA ILE A 77 17.52 -1.62 4.48
C ILE A 77 17.08 -3.06 4.21
N LEU A 78 17.41 -3.60 3.04
CA LEU A 78 17.06 -4.98 2.67
C LEU A 78 17.74 -6.01 3.60
N SER A 79 19.00 -5.77 3.96
CA SER A 79 19.75 -6.63 4.87
C SER A 79 19.15 -6.58 6.28
N ALA A 80 18.88 -5.38 6.80
CA ALA A 80 18.27 -5.21 8.11
C ALA A 80 16.85 -5.82 8.21
N LEU A 81 16.02 -5.69 7.16
CA LEU A 81 14.69 -6.34 7.12
C LEU A 81 14.79 -7.87 7.16
N ARG A 82 15.74 -8.45 6.42
CA ARG A 82 16.00 -9.90 6.43
C ARG A 82 16.49 -10.34 7.81
N ASP A 83 17.47 -9.65 8.38
CA ASP A 83 18.12 -10.03 9.62
C ASP A 83 17.18 -9.88 10.82
N ALA A 84 16.20 -8.95 10.76
CA ALA A 84 15.12 -8.83 11.73
C ALA A 84 14.03 -9.93 11.60
N GLY A 85 14.19 -10.90 10.69
CA GLY A 85 13.28 -12.03 10.52
C GLY A 85 11.94 -11.67 9.86
N LEU A 86 11.84 -10.51 9.21
CA LEU A 86 10.64 -10.12 8.49
C LEU A 86 10.57 -10.81 7.12
N ARG A 87 9.39 -11.33 6.77
CA ARG A 87 9.20 -12.05 5.51
C ARG A 87 8.86 -11.06 4.39
N LYS A 88 9.70 -11.02 3.36
CA LYS A 88 9.45 -10.27 2.13
C LYS A 88 8.12 -10.72 1.50
N THR A 89 7.27 -9.77 1.17
CA THR A 89 6.04 -10.02 0.41
C THR A 89 6.21 -9.48 -1.01
N ASN A 90 6.31 -8.15 -1.17
CA ASN A 90 6.53 -7.50 -2.47
C ASN A 90 7.49 -6.30 -2.34
N HIS A 91 8.11 -5.93 -3.46
CA HIS A 91 8.75 -4.63 -3.62
C HIS A 91 7.91 -3.81 -4.57
N LEU A 92 7.26 -2.77 -4.06
CA LEU A 92 6.42 -1.90 -4.87
C LEU A 92 7.27 -0.77 -5.46
N ILE A 93 6.88 -0.29 -6.63
CA ILE A 93 7.47 0.87 -7.29
C ILE A 93 6.45 2.00 -7.30
N TRP A 94 6.75 3.09 -6.57
CA TRP A 94 5.92 4.27 -6.63
C TRP A 94 6.54 5.32 -7.55
N LYS A 95 5.96 5.47 -8.74
CA LYS A 95 6.29 6.50 -9.72
C LYS A 95 5.56 7.81 -9.42
N TYR A 96 6.32 8.91 -9.40
CA TYR A 96 5.80 10.27 -9.23
C TYR A 96 5.86 11.08 -10.54
N ASN A 97 5.19 12.23 -10.57
CA ASN A 97 4.91 13.03 -11.77
C ASN A 97 5.98 14.05 -12.18
N PHE A 98 7.19 13.96 -11.63
CA PHE A 98 8.28 14.87 -12.00
C PHE A 98 9.58 14.11 -12.16
N GLY A 99 10.53 14.74 -12.84
CA GLY A 99 11.88 14.25 -13.02
C GLY A 99 12.82 15.44 -13.06
N VAL A 100 14.01 15.28 -12.49
CA VAL A 100 15.06 16.30 -12.60
C VAL A 100 15.93 15.93 -13.79
N TYR A 101 16.24 16.90 -14.64
CA TYR A 101 17.12 16.70 -15.78
C TYR A 101 18.49 16.18 -15.33
N THR A 102 19.00 15.15 -16.03
CA THR A 102 20.29 14.52 -15.75
C THR A 102 21.04 14.28 -17.06
N LYS A 103 22.37 14.43 -17.04
CA LYS A 103 23.22 14.24 -18.23
C LYS A 103 23.83 12.84 -18.33
N ASN A 104 24.25 12.28 -17.19
CA ASN A 104 25.08 11.07 -17.12
C ASN A 104 24.36 9.88 -16.44
N LYS A 105 23.04 9.98 -16.23
CA LYS A 105 22.23 8.93 -15.62
C LYS A 105 20.78 9.03 -16.06
N TYR A 106 20.02 7.96 -15.89
CA TYR A 106 18.57 7.98 -16.03
C TYR A 106 17.92 8.93 -15.01
N VAL A 107 16.78 9.50 -15.40
CA VAL A 107 15.99 10.38 -14.54
C VAL A 107 15.35 9.57 -13.43
N SER A 108 15.72 9.87 -12.19
CA SER A 108 15.06 9.31 -11.01
C SER A 108 13.61 9.79 -10.96
N SER A 109 12.67 8.86 -11.07
CA SER A 109 11.23 9.14 -11.17
C SER A 109 10.36 8.21 -10.32
N HIS A 110 10.98 7.42 -9.43
CA HIS A 110 10.27 6.52 -8.54
C HIS A 110 11.00 6.31 -7.22
N TYR A 111 10.27 5.79 -6.24
CA TYR A 111 10.79 5.21 -4.99
C TYR A 111 10.44 3.73 -4.91
N HIS A 112 11.23 2.98 -4.15
CA HIS A 112 10.85 1.65 -3.69
C HIS A 112 9.93 1.78 -2.47
N ILE A 113 8.93 0.92 -2.37
CA ILE A 113 8.19 0.67 -1.13
C ILE A 113 8.31 -0.81 -0.81
N LEU A 114 9.07 -1.11 0.22
CA LEU A 114 9.38 -2.47 0.63
C LEU A 114 8.26 -2.98 1.52
N PHE A 115 7.51 -3.99 1.04
CA PHE A 115 6.39 -4.58 1.77
C PHE A 115 6.79 -5.93 2.40
N TYR A 116 6.84 -5.95 3.73
CA TYR A 116 7.22 -7.11 4.53
C TYR A 116 6.17 -7.40 5.61
N VAL A 117 6.12 -8.65 6.07
CA VAL A 117 5.18 -9.13 7.09
C VAL A 117 5.94 -9.84 8.19
N LYS A 118 5.55 -9.62 9.46
CA LYS A 118 6.08 -10.41 10.58
C LYS A 118 5.47 -11.82 10.58
N PRO A 119 6.29 -12.89 10.55
CA PRO A 119 5.79 -14.26 10.62
C PRO A 119 4.99 -14.56 11.90
N GLY A 120 4.23 -15.66 11.88
CA GLY A 120 3.50 -16.17 13.05
C GLY A 120 1.98 -16.01 13.01
N ALA A 121 1.42 -15.30 12.02
CA ALA A 121 -0.02 -15.28 11.75
C ALA A 121 -0.32 -14.90 10.29
N THR A 122 -1.58 -15.06 9.88
CA THR A 122 -2.08 -14.59 8.58
C THR A 122 -2.01 -13.06 8.53
N PRO A 123 -1.44 -12.47 7.47
CA PRO A 123 -1.38 -11.02 7.34
C PRO A 123 -2.74 -10.40 7.07
N THR A 124 -2.96 -9.19 7.61
CA THR A 124 -4.07 -8.35 7.18
C THR A 124 -3.82 -7.91 5.72
N PHE A 125 -4.67 -8.36 4.80
CA PHE A 125 -4.67 -7.91 3.40
C PHE A 125 -6.10 -7.82 2.84
N ASN A 126 -6.68 -6.63 2.88
CA ASN A 126 -8.07 -6.36 2.49
C ASN A 126 -8.24 -6.32 0.97
N THR A 127 -8.26 -7.49 0.35
CA THR A 127 -8.27 -7.65 -1.12
C THR A 127 -9.30 -6.78 -1.85
N TYR A 128 -10.46 -6.52 -1.23
CA TYR A 128 -11.58 -5.83 -1.86
C TYR A 128 -11.88 -4.45 -1.27
N CYS A 129 -10.96 -3.84 -0.52
CA CYS A 129 -11.23 -2.56 0.17
C CYS A 129 -11.44 -1.35 -0.77
N ARG A 130 -10.92 -1.41 -2.00
CA ARG A 130 -11.00 -0.30 -2.98
C ARG A 130 -11.87 -0.63 -4.19
N TYR A 131 -11.85 -1.90 -4.62
CA TYR A 131 -12.58 -2.40 -5.78
C TYR A 131 -13.07 -3.82 -5.50
N GLY A 132 -14.31 -4.11 -5.89
CA GLY A 132 -14.92 -5.43 -5.82
C GLY A 132 -14.36 -6.36 -6.89
N ALA A 133 -14.61 -7.66 -6.72
CA ALA A 133 -14.01 -8.73 -7.54
C ALA A 133 -14.32 -8.62 -9.05
N HIS A 134 -15.46 -8.04 -9.42
CA HIS A 134 -15.96 -8.03 -10.79
C HIS A 134 -15.92 -6.65 -11.44
N GLU A 135 -15.35 -5.66 -10.76
CA GLU A 135 -15.26 -4.31 -11.29
C GLU A 135 -14.30 -4.21 -12.48
N ARG A 136 -14.59 -3.26 -13.37
CA ARG A 136 -13.80 -2.98 -14.57
C ARG A 136 -13.38 -1.52 -14.56
N ALA A 137 -12.13 -1.27 -14.94
CA ALA A 137 -11.62 0.07 -15.19
C ALA A 137 -12.09 0.56 -16.57
N GLU A 138 -11.90 1.85 -16.85
CA GLU A 138 -12.31 2.48 -18.13
C GLU A 138 -11.65 1.81 -19.34
N ASP A 139 -10.43 1.31 -19.18
CA ASP A 139 -9.68 0.56 -20.19
C ASP A 139 -10.12 -0.91 -20.35
N GLY A 140 -11.16 -1.34 -19.62
CA GLY A 140 -11.70 -2.70 -19.65
C GLY A 140 -10.92 -3.72 -18.80
N ARG A 141 -9.81 -3.34 -18.15
CA ARG A 141 -9.09 -4.24 -17.23
C ARG A 141 -9.89 -4.48 -15.95
N ALA A 142 -9.61 -5.57 -15.24
CA ALA A 142 -10.18 -5.81 -13.92
C ALA A 142 -9.66 -4.76 -12.93
N ALA A 143 -10.53 -3.86 -12.46
CA ALA A 143 -10.12 -2.70 -11.65
C ALA A 143 -9.42 -3.13 -10.35
N ASN A 144 -9.93 -4.18 -9.70
CA ASN A 144 -9.31 -4.75 -8.50
C ASN A 144 -7.92 -5.36 -8.77
N TYR A 145 -7.70 -5.91 -9.96
CA TYR A 145 -6.39 -6.45 -10.34
C TYR A 145 -5.42 -5.31 -10.61
N ALA A 146 -5.81 -4.33 -11.44
CA ALA A 146 -5.00 -3.17 -11.77
C ALA A 146 -4.62 -2.34 -10.53
N ASP A 147 -5.54 -2.17 -9.58
CA ASP A 147 -5.25 -1.47 -8.33
C ASP A 147 -4.25 -2.24 -7.44
N ARG A 148 -4.08 -3.55 -7.62
CA ARG A 148 -3.13 -4.38 -6.84
C ARG A 148 -1.83 -4.72 -7.58
N GLU A 149 -1.64 -4.22 -8.79
CA GLU A 149 -0.32 -4.25 -9.46
C GLU A 149 0.72 -3.55 -8.57
N ASP A 150 1.98 -3.94 -8.63
CA ASP A 150 3.03 -3.45 -7.73
C ASP A 150 3.77 -2.21 -8.25
N VAL A 151 3.34 -1.66 -9.39
CA VAL A 151 3.83 -0.39 -9.94
C VAL A 151 2.72 0.65 -9.88
N TRP A 152 2.88 1.68 -9.06
CA TRP A 152 1.88 2.70 -8.81
C TRP A 152 2.30 4.05 -9.36
N ILE A 153 1.39 4.68 -10.11
CA ILE A 153 1.52 6.06 -10.55
C ILE A 153 0.63 6.91 -9.65
N ILE A 154 1.23 7.59 -8.68
CA ILE A 154 0.52 8.47 -7.75
C ILE A 154 1.28 9.80 -7.71
N ASN A 155 0.62 10.87 -8.14
CA ASN A 155 1.23 12.19 -8.24
C ASN A 155 1.47 12.78 -6.84
N ARG A 156 2.56 13.54 -6.69
CA ARG A 156 2.75 14.33 -5.46
C ARG A 156 1.78 15.51 -5.44
N GLU A 157 1.26 15.83 -4.26
CA GLU A 157 0.35 16.96 -4.06
C GLU A 157 1.10 18.29 -4.25
N TYR A 158 0.61 19.15 -5.14
CA TYR A 158 1.14 20.50 -5.32
C TYR A 158 0.47 21.45 -4.32
N LYS A 159 1.22 21.96 -3.34
CA LYS A 159 0.73 22.91 -2.32
C LYS A 159 1.41 24.28 -2.49
N PRO A 160 0.92 25.16 -3.37
CA PRO A 160 1.46 26.51 -3.51
C PRO A 160 1.14 27.35 -2.25
N GLY A 161 2.12 28.11 -1.75
CA GLY A 161 1.94 29.06 -0.64
C GLY A 161 1.83 28.48 0.77
N ARG A 162 2.07 27.17 0.98
CA ARG A 162 2.10 26.53 2.32
C ARG A 162 3.52 26.11 2.70
N ALA A 163 3.81 26.07 4.01
CA ALA A 163 5.07 25.52 4.54
C ALA A 163 5.27 24.10 4.00
N LYS A 164 6.46 23.84 3.46
CA LYS A 164 6.80 22.62 2.72
C LYS A 164 7.64 21.71 3.60
N ASN A 165 7.15 20.49 3.84
CA ASN A 165 8.02 19.37 4.16
C ASN A 165 8.42 18.70 2.84
N LYS A 166 9.72 18.72 2.53
CA LYS A 166 10.29 18.38 1.20
C LYS A 166 9.92 16.96 0.71
N ASN A 167 9.57 16.05 1.63
CA ASN A 167 9.36 14.62 1.39
C ASN A 167 8.01 14.06 1.89
N GLU A 168 6.97 14.88 2.08
CA GLU A 168 5.65 14.36 2.50
C GLU A 168 5.09 13.33 1.51
N LEU A 169 4.68 12.16 2.03
CA LEU A 169 4.00 11.12 1.25
C LEU A 169 2.59 11.59 0.85
N PRO A 170 2.16 11.37 -0.41
CA PRO A 170 0.82 11.77 -0.85
C PRO A 170 -0.28 11.07 -0.05
N ARG A 171 -1.39 11.77 0.22
CA ARG A 171 -2.50 11.20 0.99
C ARG A 171 -3.10 9.98 0.31
N GLU A 172 -3.19 9.97 -1.02
CA GLU A 172 -3.73 8.82 -1.76
C GLU A 172 -2.83 7.57 -1.67
N LEU A 173 -1.50 7.75 -1.60
CA LEU A 173 -0.58 6.64 -1.37
C LEU A 173 -0.81 6.04 0.02
N LEU A 174 -0.87 6.89 1.05
CA LEU A 174 -1.11 6.46 2.43
C LEU A 174 -2.48 5.81 2.61
N LYS A 175 -3.55 6.39 2.03
CA LYS A 175 -4.90 5.80 2.04
C LYS A 175 -4.88 4.39 1.46
N LYS A 176 -4.22 4.20 0.31
CA LYS A 176 -4.10 2.90 -0.33
C LYS A 176 -3.38 1.88 0.56
N LEU A 177 -2.21 2.23 1.11
CA LEU A 177 -1.44 1.35 2.00
C LEU A 177 -2.23 0.96 3.27
N ILE A 178 -2.86 1.94 3.92
CA ILE A 178 -3.64 1.73 5.16
C ILE A 178 -4.88 0.88 4.89
N GLN A 179 -5.60 1.13 3.79
CA GLN A 179 -6.78 0.35 3.41
C GLN A 179 -6.46 -1.12 3.17
N TYR A 180 -5.35 -1.42 2.48
CA TYR A 180 -4.98 -2.80 2.20
C TYR A 180 -4.50 -3.55 3.45
N SER A 181 -3.81 -2.89 4.38
CA SER A 181 -3.03 -3.59 5.40
C SER A 181 -3.41 -3.29 6.85
N SER A 182 -4.59 -2.71 7.09
CA SER A 182 -5.13 -2.48 8.44
C SER A 182 -6.66 -2.43 8.44
N GLN A 183 -7.28 -2.56 9.61
CA GLN A 183 -8.69 -2.31 9.89
C GLN A 183 -8.92 -1.06 10.74
N GLU A 184 -10.16 -0.57 10.82
CA GLU A 184 -10.52 0.49 11.76
C GLU A 184 -10.19 0.05 13.19
N GLY A 185 -9.65 0.96 14.00
CA GLY A 185 -9.17 0.69 15.35
C GLY A 185 -7.74 0.17 15.46
N ASP A 186 -7.14 -0.36 14.38
CA ASP A 186 -5.75 -0.84 14.36
C ASP A 186 -4.74 0.28 14.68
N TRP A 187 -3.60 -0.10 15.25
CA TRP A 187 -2.47 0.80 15.47
C TRP A 187 -1.58 0.87 14.23
N VAL A 188 -1.49 2.07 13.65
CA VAL A 188 -0.54 2.42 12.58
C VAL A 188 0.63 3.19 13.19
N CYS A 189 1.85 2.74 12.91
CA CYS A 189 3.07 3.36 13.40
C CYS A 189 3.91 3.96 12.27
N ASP A 190 4.49 5.13 12.53
CA ASP A 190 5.54 5.72 11.70
C ASP A 190 6.74 6.08 12.58
N LEU A 191 7.90 5.50 12.29
CA LEU A 191 9.12 5.73 13.07
C LEU A 191 9.82 7.06 12.69
N PHE A 192 9.40 7.69 11.59
CA PHE A 192 9.97 8.92 11.05
C PHE A 192 8.83 9.86 10.60
N LEU A 193 8.06 10.38 11.55
CA LEU A 193 6.78 11.05 11.29
C LEU A 193 6.86 12.24 10.32
N GLY A 194 7.93 13.03 10.33
CA GLY A 194 8.13 14.17 9.45
C GLY A 194 6.95 15.15 9.48
N SER A 195 6.10 15.13 8.44
CA SER A 195 4.89 15.97 8.37
C SER A 195 3.65 15.42 9.11
N PHE A 196 3.81 14.28 9.77
CA PHE A 196 2.75 13.48 10.40
C PHE A 196 1.73 12.96 9.38
N SER A 197 2.07 12.91 8.08
CA SER A 197 1.15 12.49 7.02
C SER A 197 0.55 11.10 7.28
N THR A 198 1.39 10.12 7.65
CA THR A 198 0.95 8.78 8.04
C THR A 198 -0.05 8.82 9.19
N ALA A 199 0.27 9.53 10.28
CA ALA A 199 -0.60 9.65 11.45
C ALA A 199 -1.94 10.34 11.13
N LYS A 200 -1.90 11.47 10.40
CA LYS A 200 -3.09 12.22 9.99
C LYS A 200 -4.02 11.37 9.13
N VAL A 201 -3.48 10.62 8.16
CA VAL A 201 -4.28 9.73 7.31
C VAL A 201 -4.80 8.52 8.10
N ALA A 202 -3.99 7.93 8.98
CA ALA A 202 -4.43 6.83 9.84
C ALA A 202 -5.62 7.23 10.72
N VAL A 203 -5.49 8.32 11.49
CA VAL A 203 -6.59 8.83 12.32
C VAL A 203 -7.79 9.22 11.47
N GLY A 204 -7.57 9.91 10.34
CA GLY A 204 -8.66 10.24 9.42
C GLY A 204 -9.37 9.00 8.84
N LEU A 205 -8.72 7.84 8.76
CA LEU A 205 -9.31 6.56 8.38
C LEU A 205 -9.77 5.72 9.58
N ASN A 206 -9.95 6.34 10.74
CA ASN A 206 -10.39 5.71 11.97
C ASN A 206 -9.45 4.60 12.48
N ARG A 207 -8.14 4.72 12.21
CA ARG A 207 -7.08 3.95 12.88
C ARG A 207 -6.51 4.77 14.04
N ARG A 208 -5.79 4.10 14.93
CA ARG A 208 -4.96 4.76 15.95
C ARG A 208 -3.57 5.00 15.35
N ALA A 209 -2.90 6.07 15.77
CA ALA A 209 -1.58 6.42 15.26
C ALA A 209 -0.57 6.57 16.40
N ILE A 210 0.64 6.05 16.18
CA ILE A 210 1.80 6.28 17.04
C ILE A 210 3.02 6.60 16.17
N GLY A 211 3.92 7.44 16.63
CA GLY A 211 5.15 7.68 15.89
C GLY A 211 6.12 8.59 16.60
N PHE A 212 7.27 8.77 15.96
CA PHE A 212 8.40 9.50 16.52
C PHE A 212 8.87 10.58 15.54
N GLU A 213 9.15 11.76 16.06
CA GLU A 213 9.77 12.86 15.33
C GLU A 213 10.89 13.43 16.20
N LYS A 214 12.10 13.49 15.65
CA LYS A 214 13.29 13.94 16.38
C LYS A 214 13.44 15.46 16.35
N SER A 215 13.02 16.11 15.26
CA SER A 215 13.03 17.57 15.16
C SER A 215 11.92 18.18 16.01
N LYS A 216 12.33 18.84 17.10
CA LYS A 216 11.41 19.54 17.99
C LYS A 216 10.54 20.58 17.26
N GLY A 217 11.14 21.35 16.35
CA GLY A 217 10.40 22.37 15.59
C GLY A 217 9.36 21.75 14.65
N ALA A 218 9.71 20.66 13.96
CA ALA A 218 8.76 19.93 13.12
C ALA A 218 7.62 19.32 13.97
N TYR A 219 7.95 18.72 15.11
CA TYR A 219 6.97 18.16 16.04
C TYR A 219 5.98 19.22 16.55
N GLU A 220 6.47 20.34 17.08
CA GLU A 220 5.65 21.41 17.65
C GLU A 220 4.70 22.04 16.62
N HIS A 221 5.13 22.13 15.38
CA HIS A 221 4.28 22.58 14.28
C HIS A 221 3.21 21.52 13.94
N GLN A 222 3.64 20.27 13.72
CA GLN A 222 2.76 19.24 13.19
C GLN A 222 1.75 18.69 14.20
N ILE A 223 2.06 18.73 15.50
CA ILE A 223 1.10 18.32 16.54
C ILE A 223 -0.13 19.23 16.56
N ARG A 224 0.04 20.54 16.32
CA ARG A 224 -1.09 21.49 16.22
C ARG A 224 -1.97 21.23 15.00
N GLU A 225 -1.38 20.76 13.90
CA GLU A 225 -2.14 20.33 12.73
C GLU A 225 -2.82 18.97 12.98
N MET A 226 -2.21 18.10 13.78
CA MET A 226 -2.78 16.81 14.16
C MET A 226 -4.05 16.97 15.01
N GLU A 227 -4.08 17.94 15.92
CA GLU A 227 -5.27 18.25 16.76
C GLU A 227 -6.53 18.59 15.95
N LYS A 228 -6.36 19.04 14.70
CA LYS A 228 -7.47 19.39 13.80
C LYS A 228 -8.07 18.16 13.11
N VAL A 229 -7.36 17.04 13.07
CA VAL A 229 -7.80 15.82 12.39
C VAL A 229 -8.80 15.09 13.25
N LYS A 230 -10.01 14.87 12.72
CA LYS A 230 -11.04 14.10 13.41
C LYS A 230 -10.94 12.61 13.06
N PRO A 231 -11.03 11.70 14.04
CA PRO A 231 -11.11 10.27 13.77
C PRO A 231 -12.21 9.96 12.76
N GLY A 232 -11.85 9.26 11.68
CA GLY A 232 -12.78 8.84 10.63
C GLY A 232 -13.19 9.92 9.62
N GLU A 233 -12.63 11.14 9.67
CA GLU A 233 -13.02 12.23 8.74
C GLU A 233 -12.80 11.91 7.25
N LEU A 234 -11.93 10.94 6.94
CA LEU A 234 -11.62 10.51 5.58
C LEU A 234 -12.44 9.30 5.13
N LEU A 235 -13.16 8.62 6.03
CA LEU A 235 -14.02 7.48 5.66
C LEU A 235 -15.05 7.85 4.58
N PRO A 236 -15.77 8.98 4.66
CA PRO A 236 -16.73 9.38 3.62
C PRO A 236 -16.08 9.68 2.26
N THR A 237 -14.77 9.94 2.24
CA THR A 237 -14.01 10.20 0.99
C THR A 237 -13.58 8.92 0.30
N LEU A 238 -13.78 7.76 0.93
CA LEU A 238 -13.39 6.49 0.37
C LEU A 238 -14.38 6.02 -0.68
N ARG A 239 -13.84 5.42 -1.73
CA ARG A 239 -14.65 4.68 -2.69
C ARG A 239 -15.33 3.50 -1.99
N THR A 240 -16.61 3.31 -2.27
CA THR A 240 -17.31 2.07 -1.89
C THR A 240 -17.16 1.05 -3.03
N PRO A 241 -16.56 -0.13 -2.76
CA PRO A 241 -16.48 -1.20 -3.74
C PRO A 241 -17.87 -1.69 -4.17
N VAL A 242 -18.04 -1.96 -5.47
CA VAL A 242 -19.26 -2.57 -6.00
C VAL A 242 -19.16 -4.07 -5.75
N HIS A 243 -19.89 -4.54 -4.75
CA HIS A 243 -20.03 -5.97 -4.48
C HIS A 243 -21.17 -6.54 -5.32
N LYS A 244 -20.83 -7.19 -6.45
CA LYS A 244 -21.73 -8.18 -7.06
C LYS A 244 -21.57 -9.49 -6.30
N THR A 245 -22.33 -9.65 -5.23
CA THR A 245 -22.41 -10.95 -4.54
C THR A 245 -23.24 -11.86 -5.43
N LEU A 246 -22.62 -12.90 -5.99
CA LEU A 246 -23.37 -13.90 -6.73
C LEU A 246 -24.11 -14.79 -5.72
N ALA A 247 -25.37 -15.15 -6.00
CA ALA A 247 -26.27 -15.81 -5.04
C ALA A 247 -25.71 -17.10 -4.40
N ASN A 248 -24.81 -17.79 -5.10
CA ASN A 248 -24.20 -19.05 -4.67
C ASN A 248 -22.67 -18.95 -4.54
N GLN A 249 -22.12 -17.74 -4.39
CA GLN A 249 -20.68 -17.55 -4.17
C GLN A 249 -20.22 -18.24 -2.87
N GLY A 250 -19.23 -19.13 -2.99
CA GLY A 250 -18.66 -19.86 -1.85
C GLY A 250 -19.45 -21.08 -1.37
N LYS A 251 -20.68 -21.30 -1.88
CA LYS A 251 -21.45 -22.52 -1.56
C LYS A 251 -20.79 -23.74 -2.19
N ALA A 252 -20.84 -24.90 -1.52
CA ALA A 252 -20.45 -26.16 -2.12
C ALA A 252 -21.35 -26.50 -3.33
N TRP A 253 -20.82 -27.31 -4.26
CA TRP A 253 -21.61 -27.86 -5.36
C TRP A 253 -22.21 -29.19 -4.92
N SER A 254 -23.52 -29.33 -5.06
CA SER A 254 -24.19 -30.64 -5.01
C SER A 254 -23.94 -31.43 -6.30
N GLU A 255 -24.14 -32.75 -6.26
CA GLU A 255 -24.02 -33.61 -7.44
C GLU A 255 -25.03 -33.24 -8.53
N ASP A 256 -26.26 -32.87 -8.14
CA ASP A 256 -27.30 -32.44 -9.06
C ASP A 256 -26.94 -31.13 -9.77
N GLU A 257 -26.41 -30.13 -9.04
CA GLU A 257 -25.95 -28.87 -9.63
C GLU A 257 -24.77 -29.09 -10.61
N ARG A 258 -23.88 -30.04 -10.32
CA ARG A 258 -22.77 -30.39 -11.23
C ARG A 258 -23.30 -30.98 -12.53
N LYS A 259 -24.27 -31.89 -12.43
CA LYS A 259 -24.91 -32.52 -13.59
C LYS A 259 -25.65 -31.48 -14.43
N GLU A 260 -26.46 -30.63 -13.79
CA GLU A 260 -27.18 -29.54 -14.45
C GLU A 260 -26.21 -28.57 -15.15
N LEU A 261 -25.10 -28.22 -14.50
CA LEU A 261 -24.07 -27.36 -15.11
C LEU A 261 -23.50 -27.95 -16.39
N LEU A 262 -23.21 -29.26 -16.40
CA LEU A 262 -22.65 -29.95 -17.57
C LEU A 262 -23.67 -30.01 -18.72
N GLU A 263 -24.93 -30.32 -18.41
CA GLU A 263 -26.02 -30.32 -19.39
C GLU A 263 -26.21 -28.93 -20.01
N ARG A 264 -26.25 -27.88 -19.18
CA ARG A 264 -26.35 -26.48 -19.65
C ARG A 264 -25.14 -26.05 -20.46
N TYR A 265 -23.92 -26.42 -20.04
CA TYR A 265 -22.70 -26.10 -20.79
C TYR A 265 -22.72 -26.70 -22.19
N ASN A 266 -23.06 -27.98 -22.32
CA ASN A 266 -23.15 -28.66 -23.61
C ASN A 266 -24.25 -28.08 -24.50
N ALA A 267 -25.38 -27.67 -23.92
CA ALA A 267 -26.46 -27.03 -24.66
C ALA A 267 -26.10 -25.61 -25.15
N LEU A 268 -25.36 -24.83 -24.35
CA LEU A 268 -25.01 -23.45 -24.66
C LEU A 268 -23.79 -23.32 -25.56
N LEU A 269 -22.81 -24.21 -25.46
CA LEU A 269 -21.54 -24.11 -26.19
C LEU A 269 -21.70 -23.89 -27.71
N PRO A 270 -22.62 -24.57 -28.43
CA PRO A 270 -22.85 -24.31 -29.85
C PRO A 270 -23.30 -22.87 -30.15
N SER A 271 -24.18 -22.32 -29.30
CA SER A 271 -24.72 -20.96 -29.46
C SER A 271 -23.73 -19.86 -29.07
N CYS A 272 -22.96 -20.06 -28.01
CA CYS A 272 -22.02 -19.07 -27.48
C CYS A 272 -20.68 -19.03 -28.24
N LYS A 273 -20.44 -20.01 -29.15
CA LYS A 273 -19.27 -20.20 -30.02
C LYS A 273 -17.92 -20.40 -29.31
N THR A 274 -17.79 -20.03 -28.03
CA THR A 274 -16.53 -20.11 -27.27
C THR A 274 -16.78 -20.56 -25.83
N LYS A 275 -15.85 -21.36 -25.27
CA LYS A 275 -15.87 -21.78 -23.86
C LYS A 275 -15.97 -20.58 -22.91
N LYS A 276 -15.20 -19.51 -23.18
CA LYS A 276 -15.20 -18.28 -22.36
C LYS A 276 -16.58 -17.62 -22.28
N LYS A 277 -17.26 -17.40 -23.41
CA LYS A 277 -18.60 -16.78 -23.44
C LYS A 277 -19.63 -17.69 -22.76
N THR A 278 -19.54 -18.99 -22.99
CA THR A 278 -20.42 -19.99 -22.37
C THR A 278 -20.31 -19.96 -20.85
N ILE A 279 -19.09 -20.00 -20.30
CA ILE A 279 -18.86 -19.93 -18.84
C ILE A 279 -19.34 -18.59 -18.27
N GLN A 280 -19.20 -17.50 -19.03
CA GLN A 280 -19.66 -16.19 -18.58
C GLN A 280 -21.19 -16.12 -18.44
N GLN A 281 -21.94 -16.75 -19.36
CA GLN A 281 -23.38 -16.87 -19.23
C GLN A 281 -23.78 -17.80 -18.07
N LEU A 282 -23.10 -18.95 -17.92
CA LEU A 282 -23.34 -19.86 -16.80
C LEU A 282 -23.04 -19.23 -15.43
N THR A 283 -22.10 -18.27 -15.38
CA THR A 283 -21.79 -17.50 -14.16
C THR A 283 -23.01 -16.71 -13.68
N GLU A 284 -23.81 -16.18 -14.61
CA GLU A 284 -25.05 -15.47 -14.32
C GLU A 284 -26.18 -16.44 -13.96
N GLU A 285 -26.36 -17.52 -14.74
CA GLU A 285 -27.41 -18.53 -14.51
C GLU A 285 -27.28 -19.22 -13.14
N PHE A 286 -26.07 -19.66 -12.79
CA PHE A 286 -25.84 -20.40 -11.53
C PHE A 286 -25.54 -19.48 -10.35
N GLY A 287 -25.33 -18.18 -10.59
CA GLY A 287 -24.89 -17.24 -9.56
C GLY A 287 -23.59 -17.70 -8.88
N ARG A 288 -22.62 -18.19 -9.65
CA ARG A 288 -21.33 -18.72 -9.16
C ARG A 288 -20.17 -18.14 -9.96
N GLY A 289 -19.02 -17.92 -9.32
CA GLY A 289 -17.88 -17.29 -9.99
C GLY A 289 -17.32 -18.09 -11.16
N TYR A 290 -16.73 -17.41 -12.14
CA TYR A 290 -16.14 -17.99 -13.36
C TYR A 290 -15.23 -19.21 -13.08
N PHE A 291 -14.28 -19.08 -12.15
CA PHE A 291 -13.35 -20.16 -11.80
C PHE A 291 -14.02 -21.33 -11.08
N SER A 292 -15.09 -21.07 -10.31
CA SER A 292 -15.88 -22.14 -9.69
C SER A 292 -16.54 -23.00 -10.76
N ILE A 293 -17.10 -22.39 -11.80
CA ILE A 293 -17.69 -23.12 -12.94
C ILE A 293 -16.60 -23.82 -13.74
N LEU A 294 -15.52 -23.11 -14.10
CA LEU A 294 -14.41 -23.68 -14.86
C LEU A 294 -13.84 -24.95 -14.20
N ASN A 295 -13.61 -24.90 -12.88
CA ASN A 295 -13.08 -26.05 -12.14
C ASN A 295 -14.00 -27.27 -12.12
N VAL A 296 -15.32 -27.07 -12.18
CA VAL A 296 -16.27 -28.20 -12.28
C VAL A 296 -16.23 -28.80 -13.67
N LEU A 297 -16.23 -27.96 -14.71
CA LEU A 297 -16.15 -28.40 -16.10
C LEU A 297 -14.83 -29.14 -16.39
N ASP A 298 -13.70 -28.61 -15.94
CA ASP A 298 -12.37 -29.20 -16.18
C ASP A 298 -12.13 -30.51 -15.41
N ARG A 299 -12.93 -30.81 -14.38
CA ARG A 299 -12.88 -32.09 -13.65
C ARG A 299 -13.81 -33.16 -14.21
N SER A 300 -14.69 -32.78 -15.13
CA SER A 300 -15.76 -33.64 -15.66
C SER A 300 -15.60 -33.93 -17.16
N LEU A 301 -14.58 -33.32 -17.79
CA LEU A 301 -14.12 -33.52 -19.16
C LEU A 301 -12.81 -34.33 -19.12
#